data_AF-A0A139A5X8-F1
#
_entry.id   AF-A0A139A5X8-F1
#
_cell.length_a   1.000
_cell.length_b   1.000
_cell.length_c   1.000
_cell.angle_alpha   90.00
_cell.angle_beta   90.00
_cell.angle_gamma   90.00
#
_symmetry.space_group_name_H-M   'P 1'
#
loop_
_entity.id
_entity.type
_entity.pdbx_description
1 polymer ?
#
loop_
_entity_poly.entity_id
_entity_poly.type
_entity_poly.pdbx_seq_one_letter_code
_entity_poly.pdbx_strand_id
1 'polypeptide(L)'
;MLCAKHVRPLLELLLNRLTSHLGTTTTTDTNSAEDDGTTSQDPVYQLMYGIFSNIISLDLSPSLLGTLRPPSSSKSILTPHQLSFLKILDGHIHSTSTSQQPADAAEDPLAILPLNTTLHLCHILHTTSSRATDYLFGLRDATGDSLLTQLQAQPRDATAPRDEVAPLDLEGLIVTLGVLAAIGESADTTVKEEISKQGTVGDLISLLRDLNLFQTRTKPSSDAAPNAARTGAAKSPLFMLKSEVVTVLSNLCHECAVVQDEIRERDAIPLILEQCNLDDANPFLREHAILLVRNLCTGNTANQDYIRSLEAQKVVVSEDLLDTVGGRLQIDAAGKVQLKRG
;
A
#
# COMPACT_ATOMS: atom_id res chain seq x y z
N MET A 1 -18.61 -32.63 7.66
CA MET A 1 -17.92 -32.33 6.38
C MET A 1 -18.96 -31.99 5.32
N LEU A 2 -19.34 -30.71 5.22
CA LEU A 2 -20.05 -30.22 4.02
C LEU A 2 -19.04 -30.25 2.88
N CYS A 3 -19.32 -31.01 1.82
CA CYS A 3 -18.39 -31.18 0.70
C CYS A 3 -18.09 -29.81 0.07
N ALA A 4 -16.81 -29.43 -0.01
CA ALA A 4 -16.34 -28.14 -0.57
C ALA A 4 -16.96 -27.79 -1.93
N LYS A 5 -17.40 -28.80 -2.69
CA LYS A 5 -18.12 -28.68 -3.96
C LYS A 5 -19.43 -27.89 -3.88
N HIS A 6 -20.13 -27.90 -2.74
CA HIS A 6 -21.40 -27.18 -2.56
C HIS A 6 -21.23 -25.82 -1.86
N VAL A 7 -20.12 -25.64 -1.13
CA VAL A 7 -19.87 -24.42 -0.35
C VAL A 7 -19.38 -23.29 -1.25
N ARG A 8 -18.49 -23.58 -2.20
CA ARG A 8 -17.93 -22.57 -3.10
C ARG A 8 -19.00 -21.80 -3.90
N PRO A 9 -19.96 -22.44 -4.60
CA PRO A 9 -20.99 -21.72 -5.35
C PRO A 9 -21.86 -20.81 -4.46
N LEU A 10 -22.13 -21.23 -3.22
CA LEU A 10 -22.90 -20.43 -2.27
C LEU A 10 -22.12 -19.19 -1.82
N LEU A 11 -20.84 -19.34 -1.49
CA LEU A 11 -19.97 -18.22 -1.13
C LEU A 11 -19.84 -17.22 -2.29
N GLU A 12 -19.64 -17.72 -3.51
CA GLU A 12 -19.57 -16.90 -4.72
C GLU A 12 -20.88 -16.11 -4.94
N LEU A 13 -22.04 -16.75 -4.78
CA LEU A 13 -23.34 -16.09 -4.87
C LEU A 13 -23.51 -14.97 -3.83
N LEU A 14 -23.17 -15.24 -2.56
CA LEU A 14 -23.28 -14.27 -1.47
C LEU A 14 -22.35 -13.07 -1.69
N LEU A 15 -21.10 -13.31 -2.10
CA LEU A 15 -20.11 -12.26 -2.38
C LEU A 15 -20.53 -11.39 -3.57
N ASN A 16 -21.04 -12.00 -4.64
CA ASN A 16 -21.54 -11.26 -5.80
C ASN A 16 -22.74 -10.37 -5.44
N ARG A 17 -23.65 -10.89 -4.62
CA ARG A 17 -24.80 -10.11 -4.16
C ARG A 17 -24.35 -8.94 -3.29
N LEU A 18 -23.50 -9.17 -2.30
CA LEU A 18 -23.02 -8.13 -1.39
C LEU A 18 -22.24 -7.03 -2.14
N THR A 19 -21.42 -7.40 -3.12
CA THR A 19 -20.70 -6.43 -3.96
C THR A 19 -21.59 -5.69 -4.96
N SER A 20 -22.66 -6.32 -5.48
CA SER A 20 -23.63 -5.60 -6.32
C SER A 20 -24.35 -4.49 -5.55
N HIS A 21 -24.65 -4.69 -4.25
CA HIS A 21 -25.22 -3.67 -3.38
C HIS A 21 -24.22 -2.54 -3.05
N LEU A 22 -22.91 -2.81 -3.09
CA LEU A 22 -21.86 -1.79 -2.93
C LEU A 22 -21.68 -0.93 -4.20
N GLY A 23 -22.02 -1.44 -5.38
CA GLY A 23 -21.82 -0.76 -6.68
C GLY A 23 -22.96 0.17 -7.11
N THR A 24 -24.20 -0.06 -6.66
CA THR A 24 -25.38 0.74 -7.04
C THR A 24 -25.37 2.18 -6.50
N THR A 25 -24.40 2.54 -5.65
CA THR A 25 -24.25 3.89 -5.07
C THR A 25 -23.41 4.84 -5.92
N THR A 26 -22.80 4.40 -7.03
CA THR A 26 -21.86 5.22 -7.82
C THR A 26 -22.33 5.61 -9.22
N THR A 27 -23.51 5.15 -9.65
CA THR A 27 -24.09 5.54 -10.95
C THR A 27 -25.59 5.77 -10.84
N THR A 28 -25.97 6.93 -10.32
CA THR A 28 -27.26 7.54 -10.66
C THR A 28 -27.03 9.01 -10.94
N ASP A 29 -27.28 9.37 -12.18
CA ASP A 29 -27.21 10.71 -12.72
C ASP A 29 -27.93 11.73 -11.85
N THR A 30 -27.33 12.92 -11.77
CA THR A 30 -27.96 14.14 -11.29
C THR A 30 -29.25 14.40 -12.08
N ASN A 31 -30.41 14.02 -11.53
CA ASN A 31 -31.69 14.75 -11.59
C ASN A 31 -32.86 13.87 -11.12
N SER A 32 -32.97 13.67 -9.82
CA SER A 32 -34.26 13.53 -9.13
C SER A 32 -33.99 13.59 -7.63
N ALA A 33 -34.47 14.67 -7.02
CA ALA A 33 -34.52 14.82 -5.58
C ALA A 33 -35.55 13.84 -5.03
N GLU A 34 -35.07 12.74 -4.45
CA GLU A 34 -35.70 11.81 -3.49
C GLU A 34 -34.92 10.48 -3.57
N ASP A 35 -33.75 10.42 -2.94
CA ASP A 35 -33.13 9.12 -2.62
C ASP A 35 -32.66 9.15 -1.16
N ASP A 36 -33.47 8.52 -0.33
CA ASP A 36 -33.34 8.40 1.10
C ASP A 36 -32.31 7.32 1.45
N GLY A 37 -31.47 7.59 2.44
CA GLY A 37 -30.31 6.78 2.81
C GLY A 37 -30.67 5.39 3.36
N THR A 38 -30.92 4.43 2.48
CA THR A 38 -31.50 3.12 2.86
C THR A 38 -30.60 1.90 2.61
N THR A 39 -29.31 2.06 2.30
CA THR A 39 -28.40 0.88 2.25
C THR A 39 -28.20 0.25 3.63
N SER A 40 -28.35 1.03 4.72
CA SER A 40 -28.23 0.48 6.08
C SER A 40 -29.48 -0.27 6.56
N GLN A 41 -30.61 -0.19 5.84
CA GLN A 41 -31.88 -0.82 6.24
C GLN A 41 -32.27 -2.07 5.43
N ASP A 42 -31.51 -2.46 4.40
CA ASP A 42 -31.80 -3.71 3.68
C ASP A 42 -31.50 -4.93 4.59
N PRO A 43 -32.53 -5.68 5.04
CA PRO A 43 -32.33 -6.80 5.95
C PRO A 43 -31.54 -7.94 5.29
N VAL A 44 -31.58 -8.05 3.96
CA VAL A 44 -30.80 -9.06 3.23
C VAL A 44 -29.32 -8.69 3.23
N TYR A 45 -29.00 -7.41 3.00
CA TYR A 45 -27.63 -6.91 3.10
C TYR A 45 -27.06 -7.11 4.52
N GLN A 46 -27.81 -6.72 5.55
CA GLN A 46 -27.41 -6.91 6.94
C GLN A 46 -27.17 -8.38 7.28
N LEU A 47 -28.04 -9.28 6.82
CA LEU A 47 -27.87 -10.71 7.03
C LEU A 47 -26.60 -11.23 6.33
N MET A 48 -26.38 -10.88 5.06
CA MET A 48 -25.20 -11.30 4.32
C MET A 48 -23.91 -10.76 4.94
N TYR A 49 -23.89 -9.47 5.29
CA TYR A 49 -22.76 -8.86 5.98
C TYR A 49 -22.51 -9.51 7.34
N GLY A 50 -23.56 -9.79 8.11
CA GLY A 50 -23.48 -10.51 9.38
C GLY A 50 -22.90 -11.93 9.23
N ILE A 51 -23.17 -12.63 8.13
CA ILE A 51 -22.53 -13.92 7.83
C ILE A 51 -21.01 -13.75 7.67
N PHE A 52 -20.55 -12.78 6.87
CA PHE A 52 -19.12 -12.55 6.68
C PHE A 52 -18.43 -12.01 7.93
N SER A 53 -19.10 -11.15 8.69
CA SER A 53 -18.65 -10.70 10.01
C SER A 53 -18.44 -11.90 10.95
N ASN A 54 -19.39 -12.84 11.00
CA ASN A 54 -19.22 -14.06 11.80
C ASN A 54 -18.07 -14.93 11.29
N ILE A 55 -17.88 -15.05 9.98
CA ILE A 55 -16.74 -15.78 9.40
C ILE A 55 -15.41 -15.15 9.84
N ILE A 56 -15.34 -13.82 9.88
CA ILE A 56 -14.17 -13.08 10.34
C ILE A 56 -13.97 -13.33 11.84
N SER A 57 -14.98 -13.11 12.68
CA SER A 57 -14.89 -13.28 14.14
C SER A 57 -14.58 -14.72 14.57
N LEU A 58 -14.98 -15.72 13.79
CA LEU A 58 -14.68 -17.14 14.03
C LEU A 58 -13.34 -17.59 13.45
N ASP A 59 -12.53 -16.66 12.91
CA ASP A 59 -11.23 -16.92 12.29
C ASP A 59 -11.29 -17.95 11.14
N LEU A 60 -12.38 -17.92 10.37
CA LEU A 60 -12.61 -18.78 9.22
C LEU A 60 -12.19 -18.13 7.90
N SER A 61 -11.68 -16.89 7.93
CA SER A 61 -11.20 -16.14 6.76
C SER A 61 -10.18 -16.92 5.92
N PRO A 62 -9.14 -17.57 6.51
CA PRO A 62 -8.17 -18.33 5.72
C PRO A 62 -8.82 -19.53 5.01
N SER A 63 -9.79 -20.19 5.65
CA SER A 63 -10.53 -21.33 5.07
C SER A 63 -11.44 -20.87 3.92
N LEU A 64 -12.10 -19.72 4.07
CA LEU A 64 -12.91 -19.11 3.01
C LEU A 64 -12.04 -18.72 1.82
N LEU A 65 -10.94 -17.99 2.04
CA LEU A 65 -10.02 -17.56 1.00
C LEU A 65 -9.38 -18.76 0.29
N GLY A 66 -9.06 -19.83 1.02
CA GLY A 66 -8.60 -21.10 0.44
C GLY A 66 -9.65 -21.79 -0.43
N THR A 67 -10.92 -21.75 -0.03
CA THR A 67 -12.03 -22.31 -0.82
C THR A 67 -12.26 -21.55 -2.14
N LEU A 68 -12.01 -20.24 -2.13
CA LEU A 68 -12.15 -19.35 -3.28
C LEU A 68 -10.86 -19.23 -4.12
N ARG A 69 -9.85 -20.05 -3.85
CA ARG A 69 -8.57 -20.04 -4.59
C ARG A 69 -8.81 -20.25 -6.10
N PRO A 70 -8.07 -19.54 -6.97
CA PRO A 70 -8.18 -19.77 -8.40
C PRO A 70 -7.76 -21.20 -8.80
N PRO A 71 -8.27 -21.72 -9.94
CA PRO A 71 -7.79 -22.98 -10.49
C PRO A 71 -6.31 -22.87 -10.91
N SER A 72 -5.59 -23.98 -10.93
CA SER A 72 -4.15 -24.02 -11.27
C SER A 72 -3.82 -23.49 -12.68
N SER A 73 -4.81 -23.38 -13.57
CA SER A 73 -4.68 -22.81 -14.91
C SER A 73 -4.89 -21.28 -14.96
N SER A 74 -5.24 -20.65 -13.84
CA SER A 74 -5.50 -19.21 -13.77
C SER A 74 -4.20 -18.41 -13.90
N LYS A 75 -4.24 -17.36 -14.71
CA LYS A 75 -3.17 -16.36 -14.77
C LYS A 75 -3.20 -15.40 -13.56
N SER A 76 -4.31 -15.28 -12.84
CA SER A 76 -4.48 -14.41 -11.68
C SER A 76 -4.25 -15.18 -10.37
N ILE A 77 -3.62 -14.55 -9.36
CA ILE A 77 -3.41 -15.14 -8.03
C ILE A 77 -4.68 -15.01 -7.19
N LEU A 78 -5.40 -13.91 -7.37
CA LEU A 78 -6.68 -13.69 -6.72
C LEU A 78 -7.83 -13.98 -7.68
N THR A 79 -8.94 -14.48 -7.13
CA THR A 79 -10.25 -14.45 -7.81
C THR A 79 -11.00 -13.16 -7.47
N PRO A 80 -11.95 -12.74 -8.32
CA PRO A 80 -12.83 -11.61 -8.01
C PRO A 80 -13.51 -11.75 -6.65
N HIS A 81 -13.92 -12.98 -6.30
CA HIS A 81 -14.55 -13.28 -5.01
C HIS A 81 -13.59 -13.14 -3.82
N GLN A 82 -12.31 -13.53 -3.96
CA GLN A 82 -11.30 -13.26 -2.93
C GLN A 82 -11.10 -11.75 -2.74
N LEU A 83 -11.02 -10.98 -3.82
CA LEU A 83 -10.94 -9.52 -3.73
C LEU A 83 -12.18 -8.91 -3.07
N SER A 84 -13.39 -9.36 -3.43
CA SER A 84 -14.63 -8.95 -2.80
C SER A 84 -14.62 -9.19 -1.29
N PHE A 85 -14.10 -10.35 -0.86
CA PHE A 85 -13.96 -10.65 0.57
C PHE A 85 -12.92 -9.74 1.25
N LEU A 86 -11.76 -9.47 0.61
CA LEU A 86 -10.76 -8.54 1.15
C LEU A 86 -11.35 -7.14 1.36
N LYS A 87 -12.19 -6.66 0.43
CA LYS A 87 -12.89 -5.38 0.55
C LYS A 87 -13.93 -5.38 1.69
N ILE A 88 -14.63 -6.50 1.89
CA ILE A 88 -15.55 -6.65 3.04
C ILE A 88 -14.76 -6.61 4.35
N LEU A 89 -13.60 -7.26 4.39
CA LEU A 89 -12.73 -7.29 5.55
C LEU A 89 -12.16 -5.90 5.85
N ASP A 90 -11.76 -5.14 4.84
CA ASP A 90 -11.39 -3.73 4.96
C ASP A 90 -12.53 -2.88 5.54
N GLY A 91 -13.75 -3.01 4.99
CA GLY A 91 -14.94 -2.35 5.53
C GLY A 91 -15.28 -2.79 6.96
N HIS A 92 -15.02 -4.05 7.31
CA HIS A 92 -15.26 -4.59 8.65
C HIS A 92 -14.42 -3.86 9.70
N ILE A 93 -13.12 -3.71 9.46
CA ILE A 93 -12.21 -2.99 10.37
C ILE A 93 -12.69 -1.54 10.60
N HIS A 94 -13.03 -0.83 9.53
CA HIS A 94 -13.50 0.56 9.62
C HIS A 94 -14.86 0.69 10.33
N SER A 95 -15.76 -0.27 10.12
CA SER A 95 -17.08 -0.28 10.77
C SER A 95 -16.98 -0.52 12.27
N THR A 96 -16.05 -1.38 12.69
CA THR A 96 -15.80 -1.65 14.11
C THR A 96 -15.13 -0.47 14.81
N SER A 97 -14.29 0.29 14.13
CA SER A 97 -13.67 1.50 14.69
C SER A 97 -14.65 2.66 14.91
N THR A 98 -15.77 2.68 14.20
CA THR A 98 -16.77 3.78 14.25
C THR A 98 -17.89 3.52 15.27
N SER A 99 -18.09 2.28 15.72
CA SER A 99 -19.08 1.96 16.76
C SER A 99 -18.64 2.51 18.12
N GLN A 100 -19.12 3.71 18.46
CA GLN A 100 -19.09 4.25 19.81
C GLN A 100 -19.90 3.34 20.76
N GLN A 101 -19.24 2.41 21.43
CA GLN A 101 -19.83 1.69 22.55
C GLN A 101 -19.84 2.57 23.82
N PRO A 102 -20.89 2.48 24.67
CA PRO A 102 -20.92 3.17 25.97
C PRO A 102 -19.81 2.67 26.90
N ALA A 103 -19.26 3.58 27.71
CA ALA A 103 -18.04 3.44 28.52
C ALA A 103 -18.05 2.39 29.66
N ASP A 104 -19.04 1.48 29.73
CA ASP A 104 -19.26 0.59 30.89
C ASP A 104 -19.11 -0.92 30.58
N ALA A 105 -18.57 -1.30 29.42
CA ALA A 105 -18.16 -2.69 29.16
C ALA A 105 -16.63 -2.81 29.27
N ALA A 106 -16.17 -3.56 30.28
CA ALA A 106 -14.77 -3.87 30.49
C ALA A 106 -14.18 -4.61 29.27
N GLU A 107 -13.02 -4.11 28.80
CA GLU A 107 -12.06 -4.74 27.89
C GLU A 107 -12.65 -5.52 26.71
N ASP A 108 -12.97 -4.81 25.62
CA ASP A 108 -12.82 -5.41 24.29
C ASP A 108 -11.75 -4.59 23.56
N PRO A 109 -10.50 -5.10 23.43
CA PRO A 109 -9.47 -4.37 22.71
C PRO A 109 -9.96 -4.19 21.27
N LEU A 110 -9.84 -2.95 20.76
CA LEU A 110 -10.02 -2.53 19.36
C LEU A 110 -10.07 -3.72 18.41
N ALA A 111 -11.13 -3.89 17.63
CA ALA A 111 -11.40 -5.04 16.77
C ALA A 111 -10.20 -5.43 15.88
N ILE A 112 -9.27 -6.18 16.46
CA ILE A 112 -8.10 -6.75 15.81
C ILE A 112 -8.60 -7.99 15.10
N LEU A 113 -8.32 -8.08 13.80
CA LEU A 113 -8.58 -9.30 13.06
C LEU A 113 -7.88 -10.48 13.73
N PRO A 114 -8.51 -11.67 13.77
CA PRO A 114 -7.87 -12.83 14.35
C PRO A 114 -6.50 -13.10 13.74
N LEU A 115 -5.56 -13.59 14.56
CA LEU A 115 -4.16 -13.73 14.16
C LEU A 115 -4.00 -14.55 12.87
N ASN A 116 -4.70 -15.68 12.69
CA ASN A 116 -4.55 -16.48 11.47
C ASN A 116 -5.04 -15.73 10.22
N THR A 117 -6.07 -14.90 10.35
CA THR A 117 -6.51 -14.00 9.27
C THR A 117 -5.41 -13.01 8.92
N THR A 118 -4.78 -12.37 9.92
CA THR A 118 -3.63 -11.47 9.73
C THR A 118 -2.45 -12.15 9.06
N LEU A 119 -2.07 -13.36 9.49
CA LEU A 119 -0.96 -14.10 8.87
C LEU A 119 -1.28 -14.54 7.44
N HIS A 120 -2.54 -14.85 7.15
CA HIS A 120 -2.95 -15.15 5.78
C HIS A 120 -2.85 -13.92 4.86
N LEU A 121 -3.16 -12.72 5.37
CA LEU A 121 -2.98 -11.46 4.64
C LEU A 121 -1.50 -11.19 4.35
N CYS A 122 -0.58 -11.52 5.27
CA CYS A 122 0.86 -11.43 5.03
C CYS A 122 1.28 -12.30 3.82
N HIS A 123 0.75 -13.53 3.72
CA HIS A 123 0.99 -14.39 2.56
C HIS A 123 0.39 -13.84 1.25
N ILE A 124 -0.81 -13.24 1.31
CA ILE A 124 -1.40 -12.56 0.14
C ILE A 124 -0.53 -11.39 -0.29
N LEU A 125 -0.02 -10.57 0.64
CA LEU A 125 0.89 -9.48 0.35
C LEU A 125 2.16 -10.00 -0.33
N HIS A 126 2.81 -11.02 0.22
CA HIS A 126 4.02 -11.61 -0.35
C HIS A 126 3.82 -12.02 -1.82
N THR A 127 2.75 -12.78 -2.08
CA THR A 127 2.46 -13.30 -3.42
C THR A 127 2.05 -12.21 -4.43
N THR A 128 1.26 -11.24 -4.01
CA THR A 128 0.80 -10.15 -4.90
C THR A 128 1.88 -9.09 -5.13
N SER A 129 2.72 -8.78 -4.14
CA SER A 129 3.85 -7.86 -4.27
C SER A 129 4.96 -8.41 -5.16
N SER A 130 5.30 -9.70 -5.02
CA SER A 130 6.24 -10.39 -5.91
C SER A 130 5.77 -10.33 -7.37
N ARG A 131 4.50 -10.61 -7.62
CA ARG A 131 3.93 -10.49 -8.97
C ARG A 131 3.91 -9.07 -9.52
N ALA A 132 3.56 -8.09 -8.69
CA ALA A 132 3.60 -6.69 -9.09
C ALA A 132 5.01 -6.31 -9.50
N THR A 133 6.02 -6.76 -8.75
CA THR A 133 7.43 -6.56 -9.04
C THR A 133 7.86 -7.19 -10.37
N ASP A 134 7.56 -8.48 -10.59
CA ASP A 134 7.86 -9.18 -11.84
C ASP A 134 7.29 -8.45 -13.06
N TYR A 135 6.07 -7.92 -12.94
CA TYR A 135 5.44 -7.14 -13.99
C TYR A 135 6.16 -5.82 -14.27
N LEU A 136 6.56 -5.08 -13.23
CA LEU A 136 7.29 -3.84 -13.39
C LEU A 136 8.65 -4.06 -14.09
N PHE A 137 9.37 -5.13 -13.71
CA PHE A 137 10.62 -5.50 -14.37
C PHE A 137 10.40 -5.99 -15.80
N GLY A 138 9.37 -6.81 -16.05
CA GLY A 138 9.02 -7.26 -17.40
C GLY A 138 8.72 -6.11 -18.36
N LEU A 139 8.08 -5.03 -17.88
CA LEU A 139 7.84 -3.84 -18.68
C LEU A 139 9.13 -3.08 -19.05
N ARG A 140 10.12 -3.04 -18.14
CA ARG A 140 11.41 -2.37 -18.35
C ARG A 140 12.26 -3.07 -19.41
N ASP A 141 12.40 -4.39 -19.30
CA ASP A 141 13.22 -5.20 -20.20
C ASP A 141 12.68 -5.20 -21.64
N ALA A 142 11.35 -5.08 -21.79
CA ALA A 142 10.72 -5.07 -23.09
C ALA A 142 10.90 -3.77 -23.89
N THR A 143 11.24 -2.64 -23.26
CA THR A 143 11.01 -1.34 -23.91
C THR A 143 12.11 -0.28 -23.80
N GLY A 144 13.01 -0.30 -22.81
CA GLY A 144 14.12 0.68 -22.73
C GLY A 144 13.72 2.18 -22.62
N ASP A 145 12.45 2.53 -22.81
CA ASP A 145 11.84 3.86 -22.70
C ASP A 145 11.21 4.10 -21.32
N SER A 146 10.89 5.36 -21.02
CA SER A 146 10.26 5.75 -19.74
C SER A 146 8.93 5.02 -19.52
N LEU A 147 8.92 4.10 -18.56
CA LEU A 147 7.79 3.27 -18.13
C LEU A 147 6.51 4.08 -17.83
N LEU A 148 6.69 5.31 -17.35
CA LEU A 148 5.62 6.27 -17.10
C LEU A 148 4.82 6.60 -18.37
N THR A 149 5.51 6.72 -19.51
CA THR A 149 4.90 7.06 -20.80
C THR A 149 3.98 5.94 -21.29
N GLN A 150 4.28 4.66 -21.02
CA GLN A 150 3.37 3.57 -21.40
C GLN A 150 2.20 3.38 -20.42
N LEU A 151 2.44 3.52 -19.11
CA LEU A 151 1.34 3.50 -18.12
C LEU A 151 0.33 4.62 -18.37
N GLN A 152 0.77 5.75 -18.93
CA GLN A 152 -0.07 6.89 -19.30
C GLN A 152 -0.63 6.80 -20.73
N ALA A 153 0.09 6.18 -21.67
CA ALA A 153 -0.31 6.11 -23.08
C ALA A 153 -1.24 4.94 -23.41
N GLN A 154 -1.50 3.98 -22.52
CA GLN A 154 -2.36 2.84 -22.83
C GLN A 154 -3.79 3.27 -23.24
N PRO A 155 -4.18 3.07 -24.51
CA PRO A 155 -5.59 3.01 -24.90
C PRO A 155 -6.12 1.61 -24.54
N ARG A 156 -7.43 1.50 -24.29
CA ARG A 156 -8.16 0.23 -24.04
C ARG A 156 -8.20 -0.74 -25.24
N ASP A 157 -7.19 -0.78 -26.10
CA ASP A 157 -7.25 -1.56 -27.33
C ASP A 157 -6.76 -3.01 -27.14
N ALA A 158 -7.64 -3.95 -27.49
CA ALA A 158 -7.73 -5.30 -26.93
C ALA A 158 -6.80 -6.35 -27.56
N THR A 159 -5.59 -5.98 -28.02
CA THR A 159 -4.77 -6.88 -28.86
C THR A 159 -3.30 -7.01 -28.50
N ALA A 160 -2.82 -6.45 -27.39
CA ALA A 160 -1.44 -6.65 -26.96
C ALA A 160 -1.24 -8.04 -26.30
N PRO A 161 -0.24 -8.83 -26.71
CA PRO A 161 0.10 -10.08 -26.04
C PRO A 161 1.05 -9.77 -24.88
N ARG A 162 0.54 -9.70 -23.65
CA ARG A 162 1.39 -9.56 -22.45
C ARG A 162 0.85 -10.43 -21.32
N ASP A 163 1.76 -11.10 -20.61
CA ASP A 163 1.45 -11.72 -19.31
C ASP A 163 1.24 -10.60 -18.28
N GLU A 164 0.08 -9.95 -18.42
CA GLU A 164 -0.39 -8.89 -17.54
C GLU A 164 -0.56 -9.46 -16.12
N VAL A 165 0.00 -8.77 -15.12
CA VAL A 165 -0.62 -8.81 -13.79
C VAL A 165 -2.06 -8.40 -14.01
N ALA A 166 -2.99 -9.30 -13.70
CA ALA A 166 -4.40 -8.99 -13.85
C ALA A 166 -4.65 -7.71 -13.04
N PRO A 167 -5.34 -6.69 -13.58
CA PRO A 167 -5.73 -5.49 -12.82
C PRO A 167 -6.28 -5.83 -11.42
N LEU A 168 -6.91 -7.01 -11.33
CA LEU A 168 -7.38 -7.67 -10.11
C LEU A 168 -6.30 -7.92 -9.04
N ASP A 169 -5.12 -8.41 -9.39
CA ASP A 169 -4.05 -8.72 -8.44
C ASP A 169 -3.41 -7.45 -7.88
N LEU A 170 -3.26 -6.41 -8.70
CA LEU A 170 -2.78 -5.09 -8.26
C LEU A 170 -3.82 -4.43 -7.34
N GLU A 171 -5.09 -4.51 -7.70
CA GLU A 171 -6.18 -4.04 -6.83
C GLU A 171 -6.20 -4.80 -5.50
N GLY A 172 -5.99 -6.12 -5.54
CA GLY A 172 -5.86 -6.94 -4.34
C GLY A 172 -4.65 -6.59 -3.48
N LEU A 173 -3.51 -6.25 -4.09
CA LEU A 173 -2.34 -5.74 -3.37
C LEU A 173 -2.69 -4.44 -2.61
N ILE A 174 -3.36 -3.49 -3.29
CA ILE A 174 -3.76 -2.21 -2.68
C ILE A 174 -4.70 -2.43 -1.49
N VAL A 175 -5.75 -3.25 -1.66
CA VAL A 175 -6.69 -3.56 -0.57
C VAL A 175 -5.97 -4.26 0.59
N THR A 176 -5.06 -5.19 0.29
CA THR A 176 -4.29 -5.90 1.32
C THR A 176 -3.38 -4.95 2.10
N LEU A 177 -2.74 -3.99 1.43
CA LEU A 177 -1.94 -2.95 2.08
C LEU A 177 -2.79 -2.07 3.01
N GLY A 178 -3.96 -1.62 2.55
CA GLY A 178 -4.88 -0.82 3.38
C GLY A 178 -5.32 -1.56 4.64
N VAL A 179 -5.69 -2.83 4.50
CA VAL A 179 -6.03 -3.70 5.63
C VAL A 179 -4.86 -3.85 6.60
N LEU A 180 -3.65 -4.12 6.10
CA LEU A 180 -2.46 -4.26 6.93
C LEU A 180 -2.05 -2.95 7.62
N ALA A 181 -2.32 -1.80 6.99
CA ALA A 181 -2.11 -0.50 7.61
C ALA A 181 -3.03 -0.31 8.82
N ALA A 182 -4.33 -0.65 8.67
CA ALA A 182 -5.30 -0.57 9.75
C ALA A 182 -5.01 -1.57 10.89
N ILE A 183 -4.53 -2.77 10.55
CA ILE A 183 -4.03 -3.73 11.56
C ILE A 183 -2.82 -3.13 12.28
N GLY A 184 -1.82 -2.62 11.55
CA GLY A 184 -0.61 -2.05 12.16
C GLY A 184 -0.89 -0.87 13.10
N GLU A 185 -1.96 -0.11 12.83
CA GLU A 185 -2.37 1.03 13.66
C GLU A 185 -2.97 0.59 15.01
N SER A 186 -3.79 -0.46 15.00
CA SER A 186 -4.54 -0.92 16.18
C SER A 186 -3.89 -2.09 16.93
N ALA A 187 -2.98 -2.82 16.29
CA ALA A 187 -2.37 -4.03 16.83
C ALA A 187 -1.33 -3.74 17.93
N ASP A 188 -1.27 -4.66 18.90
CA ASP A 188 -0.23 -4.69 19.91
C ASP A 188 1.15 -5.10 19.34
N THR A 189 2.19 -4.97 20.17
CA THR A 189 3.56 -5.33 19.79
C THR A 189 3.69 -6.82 19.41
N THR A 190 2.93 -7.72 20.04
CA THR A 190 2.99 -9.17 19.78
C THR A 190 2.56 -9.50 18.36
N VAL A 191 1.45 -8.91 17.89
CA VAL A 191 0.95 -9.10 16.53
C VAL A 191 1.91 -8.49 15.52
N LYS A 192 2.46 -7.30 15.79
CA LYS A 192 3.46 -6.64 14.93
C LYS A 192 4.73 -7.49 14.77
N GLU A 193 5.21 -8.09 15.86
CA GLU A 193 6.34 -9.03 15.83
C GLU A 193 6.03 -10.29 15.01
N GLU A 194 4.82 -10.83 15.11
CA GLU A 194 4.44 -12.00 14.32
C GLU A 194 4.34 -11.66 12.82
N ILE A 195 3.80 -10.48 12.47
CA ILE A 195 3.79 -9.96 11.10
C ILE A 195 5.23 -9.83 10.55
N SER A 196 6.16 -9.33 11.36
CA SER A 196 7.59 -9.23 11.01
C SER A 196 8.20 -10.62 10.76
N LYS A 197 7.94 -11.61 11.62
CA LYS A 197 8.43 -12.99 11.45
C LYS A 197 7.97 -13.66 10.14
N GLN A 198 6.81 -13.28 9.61
CA GLN A 198 6.34 -13.78 8.31
C GLN A 198 7.12 -13.19 7.12
N GLY A 199 8.06 -12.27 7.34
CA GLY A 199 8.85 -11.62 6.28
C GLY A 199 8.18 -10.37 5.68
N THR A 200 7.00 -9.99 6.17
CA THR A 200 6.17 -8.88 5.66
C THR A 200 6.93 -7.56 5.56
N VAL A 201 7.75 -7.23 6.56
CA VAL A 201 8.56 -6.00 6.57
C VAL A 201 9.58 -6.01 5.43
N GLY A 202 10.23 -7.16 5.20
CA GLY A 202 11.14 -7.37 4.07
C GLY A 202 10.47 -7.25 2.70
N ASP A 203 9.26 -7.81 2.55
CA ASP A 203 8.46 -7.70 1.33
C ASP A 203 8.07 -6.24 1.04
N LEU A 204 7.62 -5.49 2.05
CA LEU A 204 7.30 -4.07 1.94
C LEU A 204 8.52 -3.22 1.54
N ILE A 205 9.68 -3.47 2.16
CA ILE A 205 10.93 -2.77 1.82
C ILE A 205 11.34 -3.06 0.37
N SER A 206 11.21 -4.31 -0.07
CA SER A 206 11.55 -4.72 -1.43
C SER A 206 10.62 -4.05 -2.44
N LEU A 207 9.31 -4.09 -2.18
CA LEU A 207 8.31 -3.42 -3.00
C LEU A 207 8.55 -1.90 -3.08
N LEU A 208 8.88 -1.24 -1.97
CA LEU A 208 9.21 0.20 -1.97
C LEU A 208 10.44 0.50 -2.82
N ARG A 209 11.47 -0.34 -2.74
CA ARG A 209 12.70 -0.20 -3.54
C ARG A 209 12.40 -0.31 -5.02
N ASP A 210 11.61 -1.29 -5.42
CA ASP A 210 11.25 -1.49 -6.81
C ASP A 210 10.37 -0.34 -7.32
N LEU A 211 9.37 0.07 -6.55
CA LEU A 211 8.55 1.23 -6.89
C LEU A 211 9.36 2.52 -7.03
N ASN A 212 10.46 2.70 -6.30
CA ASN A 212 11.35 3.85 -6.50
C ASN A 212 12.09 3.83 -7.83
N LEU A 213 12.41 2.65 -8.36
CA LEU A 213 13.01 2.53 -9.69
C LEU A 213 12.01 2.89 -10.79
N PHE A 214 10.72 2.61 -10.58
CA PHE A 214 9.69 2.72 -11.61
C PHE A 214 8.85 4.00 -11.56
N GLN A 215 8.72 4.62 -10.38
CA GLN A 215 8.01 5.87 -10.20
C GLN A 215 9.01 6.98 -9.88
N THR A 216 9.53 7.62 -10.93
CA THR A 216 10.36 8.82 -10.78
C THR A 216 9.49 9.96 -10.26
N ARG A 217 9.97 10.65 -9.23
CA ARG A 217 9.28 11.81 -8.66
C ARG A 217 8.99 12.86 -9.73
N THR A 218 7.80 13.43 -9.66
CA THR A 218 7.49 14.65 -10.42
C THR A 218 7.87 15.85 -9.58
N LYS A 219 8.79 16.69 -10.10
CA LYS A 219 9.10 17.98 -9.47
C LYS A 219 7.95 18.96 -9.71
N PRO A 220 7.71 19.91 -8.80
CA PRO A 220 6.84 21.04 -9.06
C PRO A 220 7.42 21.82 -10.24
N SER A 221 6.77 21.74 -11.39
CA SER A 221 7.06 22.62 -12.50
C SER A 221 6.62 24.03 -12.10
N SER A 222 7.56 24.96 -11.94
CA SER A 222 7.24 26.38 -11.74
C SER A 222 6.46 26.99 -12.91
N ASP A 223 6.40 26.29 -14.04
CA ASP A 223 5.85 26.77 -15.30
C ASP A 223 4.55 26.05 -15.73
N ALA A 224 4.00 25.15 -14.89
CA ALA A 224 2.67 24.61 -15.18
C ALA A 224 1.61 25.68 -14.86
N ALA A 225 1.03 26.24 -15.92
CA ALA A 225 -0.17 27.03 -15.83
C ALA A 225 -1.21 26.33 -14.92
N PRO A 226 -1.97 27.07 -14.09
CA PRO A 226 -2.89 26.51 -13.09
C PRO A 226 -4.07 25.70 -13.67
N ASN A 227 -4.10 25.45 -14.98
CA ASN A 227 -5.14 24.70 -15.69
C ASN A 227 -4.80 23.23 -15.99
N ALA A 228 -3.59 22.73 -15.70
CA ALA A 228 -3.26 21.31 -15.93
C ALA A 228 -3.96 20.34 -14.94
N ALA A 229 -4.48 20.84 -13.82
CA ALA A 229 -5.27 20.06 -12.86
C ALA A 229 -6.68 19.68 -13.37
N ARG A 230 -7.10 20.15 -14.56
CA ARG A 230 -8.44 19.91 -15.12
C ARG A 230 -8.47 18.94 -16.31
N THR A 231 -7.33 18.48 -16.80
CA THR A 231 -7.30 17.38 -17.76
C THR A 231 -7.23 16.08 -16.99
N GLY A 232 -8.30 15.28 -17.04
CA GLY A 232 -8.37 13.93 -16.48
C GLY A 232 -7.38 12.97 -17.13
N ALA A 233 -6.09 13.22 -16.99
CA ALA A 233 -5.05 12.26 -17.30
C ALA A 233 -5.28 11.04 -16.39
N ALA A 234 -5.39 9.86 -17.00
CA ALA A 234 -5.58 8.62 -16.27
C ALA A 234 -4.43 8.47 -15.25
N LYS A 235 -4.77 8.41 -13.96
CA LYS A 235 -3.80 8.16 -12.90
C LYS A 235 -3.19 6.78 -13.15
N SER A 236 -1.87 6.67 -13.03
CA SER A 236 -1.17 5.40 -13.14
C SER A 236 -1.82 4.35 -12.22
N PRO A 237 -1.95 3.08 -12.63
CA PRO A 237 -2.42 2.01 -11.76
C PRO A 237 -1.60 1.87 -10.46
N LEU A 238 -0.39 2.41 -10.44
CA LEU A 238 0.53 2.38 -9.31
C LEU A 238 0.46 3.66 -8.44
N PHE A 239 -0.41 4.61 -8.81
CA PHE A 239 -0.63 5.85 -8.07
C PHE A 239 -0.94 5.52 -6.59
N MET A 240 -0.29 6.24 -5.66
CA MET A 240 -0.37 6.03 -4.20
C MET A 240 0.25 4.75 -3.63
N LEU A 241 0.76 3.81 -4.44
CA LEU A 241 1.26 2.54 -3.89
C LEU A 241 2.46 2.73 -2.94
N LYS A 242 3.35 3.69 -3.21
CA LYS A 242 4.44 4.04 -2.28
C LYS A 242 3.93 4.54 -0.94
N SER A 243 2.89 5.39 -0.94
CA SER A 243 2.35 5.93 0.32
C SER A 243 1.70 4.82 1.13
N GLU A 244 0.97 3.90 0.50
CA GLU A 244 0.41 2.73 1.19
C GLU A 244 1.51 1.89 1.86
N VAL A 245 2.58 1.56 1.13
CA VAL A 245 3.71 0.79 1.68
C VAL A 245 4.37 1.51 2.85
N VAL A 246 4.60 2.82 2.72
CA VAL A 246 5.21 3.64 3.79
C VAL A 246 4.27 3.75 5.00
N THR A 247 2.95 3.81 4.80
CA THR A 247 1.95 3.82 5.88
C THR A 247 1.97 2.50 6.65
N VAL A 248 1.96 1.36 5.96
CA VAL A 248 2.04 0.04 6.63
C VAL A 248 3.33 -0.06 7.44
N LEU A 249 4.48 0.28 6.85
CA LEU A 249 5.76 0.28 7.57
C LEU A 249 5.74 1.22 8.78
N SER A 250 5.17 2.41 8.64
CA SER A 250 5.05 3.39 9.72
C SER A 250 4.28 2.83 10.90
N ASN A 251 3.13 2.21 10.63
CA ASN A 251 2.23 1.70 11.65
C ASN A 251 2.82 0.48 12.35
N LEU A 252 3.43 -0.45 11.61
CA LEU A 252 4.15 -1.60 12.19
C LEU A 252 5.35 -1.17 13.04
N CYS A 253 6.03 -0.10 12.66
CA CYS A 253 7.20 0.43 13.36
C CYS A 253 6.83 1.17 14.65
N HIS A 254 5.59 1.63 14.79
CA HIS A 254 5.14 2.35 15.98
C HIS A 254 5.21 1.47 17.23
N GLU A 255 6.08 1.86 18.17
CA GLU A 255 6.31 1.18 19.45
C GLU A 255 6.68 -0.31 19.33
N CYS A 256 7.36 -0.70 18.24
CA CYS A 256 7.83 -2.07 18.02
C CYS A 256 9.32 -2.09 17.69
N ALA A 257 10.16 -2.38 18.69
CA ALA A 257 11.62 -2.42 18.54
C ALA A 257 12.08 -3.45 17.51
N VAL A 258 11.40 -4.61 17.43
CA VAL A 258 11.72 -5.66 16.44
C VAL A 258 11.60 -5.12 15.01
N VAL A 259 10.51 -4.43 14.68
CA VAL A 259 10.30 -3.85 13.35
C VAL A 259 11.26 -2.68 13.11
N GLN A 260 11.50 -1.84 14.13
CA GLN A 260 12.46 -0.73 14.05
C GLN A 260 13.88 -1.22 13.71
N ASP A 261 14.32 -2.27 14.39
CA ASP A 261 15.65 -2.87 14.20
C ASP A 261 15.72 -3.62 12.87
N GLU A 262 14.69 -4.37 12.49
CA GLU A 262 14.63 -5.05 11.20
C GLU A 262 14.79 -4.07 10.02
N ILE A 263 14.13 -2.91 10.06
CA ILE A 263 14.27 -1.88 9.02
C ILE A 263 15.71 -1.38 8.92
N ARG A 264 16.38 -1.17 10.05
CA ARG A 264 17.80 -0.76 10.09
C ARG A 264 18.72 -1.86 9.56
N GLU A 265 18.53 -3.09 10.01
CA GLU A 265 19.34 -4.26 9.62
C GLU A 265 19.22 -4.61 8.14
N ARG A 266 18.12 -4.22 7.49
CA ARG A 266 17.90 -4.36 6.04
C ARG A 266 18.43 -3.18 5.21
N ASP A 267 19.19 -2.26 5.81
CA ASP A 267 19.71 -1.05 5.18
C ASP A 267 18.61 -0.20 4.51
N ALA A 268 17.40 -0.21 5.08
CA ALA A 268 16.24 0.45 4.49
C ALA A 268 16.03 1.89 4.98
N ILE A 269 16.74 2.34 6.01
CA ILE A 269 16.65 3.72 6.52
C ILE A 269 16.95 4.78 5.43
N PRO A 270 18.02 4.67 4.61
CA PRO A 270 18.26 5.62 3.52
C PRO A 270 17.13 5.64 2.47
N LEU A 271 16.57 4.47 2.14
CA LEU A 271 15.43 4.34 1.22
C LEU A 271 14.19 5.07 1.75
N ILE A 272 13.95 4.99 3.06
CA ILE A 272 12.85 5.68 3.74
C ILE A 272 13.08 7.19 3.78
N LEU A 273 14.28 7.63 4.15
CA LEU A 273 14.65 9.06 4.17
C LEU A 273 14.51 9.69 2.79
N GLU A 274 14.79 8.93 1.73
CA GLU A 274 14.56 9.39 0.38
C GLU A 274 13.08 9.76 0.16
N GLN A 275 12.11 9.05 0.77
CA GLN A 275 10.67 9.32 0.61
C GLN A 275 10.18 10.60 1.30
N CYS A 276 11.02 11.27 2.10
CA CYS A 276 10.69 12.55 2.73
C CYS A 276 10.75 13.76 1.76
N ASN A 277 11.13 13.54 0.51
CA ASN A 277 11.12 14.58 -0.53
C ASN A 277 9.71 14.78 -1.11
N LEU A 278 9.41 16.01 -1.56
CA LEU A 278 8.14 16.33 -2.22
C LEU A 278 7.97 15.53 -3.53
N ASP A 279 6.74 15.05 -3.74
CA ASP A 279 6.31 14.34 -4.95
C ASP A 279 4.86 14.75 -5.28
N ASP A 280 4.66 15.56 -6.33
CA ASP A 280 3.31 16.03 -6.71
C ASP A 280 2.40 14.87 -7.15
N ALA A 281 2.98 13.77 -7.62
CA ALA A 281 2.25 12.56 -7.98
C ALA A 281 1.85 11.72 -6.76
N ASN A 282 2.38 12.01 -5.56
CA ASN A 282 1.98 11.39 -4.32
C ASN A 282 2.00 12.39 -3.15
N PRO A 283 0.96 13.23 -3.03
CA PRO A 283 0.93 14.35 -2.08
C PRO A 283 1.02 13.97 -0.60
N PHE A 284 0.81 12.70 -0.24
CA PHE A 284 0.82 12.22 1.16
C PHE A 284 2.08 11.41 1.50
N LEU A 285 2.90 11.06 0.51
CA LEU A 285 4.08 10.21 0.72
C LEU A 285 5.06 10.81 1.72
N ARG A 286 5.26 12.13 1.64
CA ARG A 286 6.22 12.83 2.49
C ARG A 286 5.82 12.80 3.95
N GLU A 287 4.55 13.04 4.24
CA GLU A 287 3.99 13.09 5.58
C GLU A 287 4.08 11.71 6.25
N HIS A 288 3.69 10.66 5.52
CA HIS A 288 3.83 9.28 5.99
C HIS A 288 5.31 8.88 6.17
N ALA A 289 6.21 9.32 5.29
CA ALA A 289 7.64 9.05 5.43
C ALA A 289 8.23 9.73 6.67
N ILE A 290 7.84 10.97 6.96
CA ILE A 290 8.24 11.68 8.18
C ILE A 290 7.73 10.96 9.42
N LEU A 291 6.48 10.48 9.41
CA LEU A 291 5.92 9.70 10.50
C LEU A 291 6.69 8.39 10.71
N LEU A 292 7.03 7.68 9.63
CA LEU A 292 7.85 6.46 9.70
C LEU A 292 9.24 6.76 10.29
N VAL A 293 9.89 7.85 9.90
CA VAL A 293 11.18 8.26 10.48
C VAL A 293 11.05 8.55 11.97
N ARG A 294 9.99 9.25 12.39
CA ARG A 294 9.70 9.47 13.82
C ARG A 294 9.55 8.14 14.55
N ASN A 295 8.76 7.21 14.02
CA ASN A 295 8.51 5.91 14.63
C ASN A 295 9.79 5.06 14.71
N LEU A 296 10.65 5.12 13.69
CA LEU A 296 11.97 4.48 13.69
C LEU A 296 12.89 4.97 14.80
N CYS A 297 12.82 6.26 15.14
CA CYS A 297 13.70 6.87 16.13
C CYS A 297 13.17 6.79 17.55
N THR A 298 11.85 6.69 17.73
CA THR A 298 11.21 6.76 19.05
C THR A 298 11.63 5.57 19.90
N GLY A 299 12.34 5.85 21.00
CA GLY A 299 12.84 4.84 21.93
C GLY A 299 14.01 4.00 21.40
N ASN A 300 14.51 4.24 20.18
CA ASN A 300 15.57 3.45 19.56
C ASN A 300 16.82 4.30 19.28
N THR A 301 17.78 4.27 20.21
CA THR A 301 19.03 5.04 20.10
C THR A 301 19.90 4.56 18.96
N ALA A 302 19.88 3.26 18.65
CA ALA A 302 20.71 2.68 17.59
C ALA A 302 20.28 3.19 16.20
N ASN A 303 18.97 3.34 15.97
CA ASN A 303 18.44 3.98 14.76
C ASN A 303 18.80 5.48 14.70
N GLN A 304 18.73 6.19 15.83
CA GLN A 304 19.14 7.60 15.89
C GLN A 304 20.63 7.80 15.60
N ASP A 305 21.49 6.94 16.15
CA ASP A 305 22.94 6.95 15.92
C ASP A 305 23.25 6.65 14.45
N TYR A 306 22.55 5.66 13.85
CA TYR A 306 22.68 5.35 12.43
C TYR A 306 22.35 6.56 11.55
N ILE A 307 21.21 7.22 11.79
CA ILE A 307 20.81 8.41 11.01
C ILE A 307 21.83 9.55 11.18
N ARG A 308 22.31 9.82 12.40
CA ARG A 308 23.39 10.82 12.64
C ARG A 308 24.66 10.49 11.87
N SER A 309 25.00 9.22 11.72
CA SER A 309 26.18 8.80 10.95
C SER A 309 26.04 9.08 9.44
N LEU A 310 24.81 9.14 8.92
CA LEU A 310 24.54 9.51 7.52
C LEU A 310 24.75 11.01 7.28
N GLU A 311 24.38 11.86 8.24
CA GLU A 311 24.57 13.32 8.14
C GLU A 311 26.05 13.70 8.06
N ALA A 312 26.91 12.98 8.81
CA ALA A 312 28.36 13.19 8.80
C ALA A 312 29.03 12.88 7.45
N GLN A 313 28.38 12.12 6.57
CA GLN A 313 28.90 11.74 5.25
C GLN A 313 28.51 12.71 4.12
N LYS A 314 27.76 13.78 4.42
CA LYS A 314 27.37 14.78 3.43
C LYS A 314 28.56 15.67 3.07
N VAL A 315 29.27 15.29 2.00
CA VAL A 315 30.36 15.98 1.27
C VAL A 315 31.03 17.13 2.04
N VAL A 316 32.05 16.79 2.84
CA VAL A 316 33.16 17.72 3.06
C VAL A 316 33.82 17.86 1.70
N VAL A 317 33.53 18.94 0.99
CA VAL A 317 34.37 19.35 -0.14
C VAL A 317 35.72 19.69 0.48
N SER A 318 36.64 18.73 0.49
CA SER A 318 38.01 18.99 0.89
C SER A 318 38.58 20.06 -0.06
N GLU A 319 38.98 21.21 0.48
CA GLU A 319 39.65 22.29 -0.26
C GLU A 319 40.81 21.74 -1.12
N ASP A 320 41.47 20.68 -0.66
CA ASP A 320 42.56 19.99 -1.36
C ASP A 320 42.16 19.41 -2.76
N LEU A 321 40.90 19.00 -2.96
CA LEU A 321 40.41 18.50 -4.25
C LEU A 321 40.14 19.63 -5.25
N LEU A 322 39.90 20.85 -4.77
CA LEU A 322 39.65 22.03 -5.62
C LEU A 322 40.95 22.60 -6.17
N ASP A 323 42.00 22.63 -5.35
CA ASP A 323 43.32 23.08 -5.76
C ASP A 323 43.95 22.13 -6.78
N THR A 324 43.65 20.83 -6.70
CA THR A 324 44.15 19.82 -7.67
C THR A 324 43.46 19.92 -9.04
N VAL A 325 42.22 20.42 -9.12
CA VAL A 325 41.41 20.47 -10.35
C VAL A 325 41.37 21.86 -10.98
N GLY A 326 41.97 22.88 -10.35
CA GLY A 326 42.06 24.25 -10.90
C GLY A 326 40.71 24.96 -11.07
N GLY A 327 39.66 24.46 -10.40
CA GLY A 327 38.31 25.00 -10.49
C GLY A 327 37.94 25.75 -9.22
N ARG A 328 37.45 26.99 -9.35
CA ARG A 328 36.84 27.71 -8.22
C ARG A 328 35.37 27.34 -8.13
N LEU A 329 34.92 26.89 -6.96
CA LEU A 329 33.49 26.78 -6.66
C LEU A 329 32.94 28.17 -6.39
N GLN A 330 31.86 28.50 -7.08
CA GLN A 330 31.06 29.69 -6.76
C GLN A 330 29.67 29.22 -6.34
N ILE A 331 29.24 29.65 -5.15
CA ILE A 331 27.89 29.43 -4.67
C ILE A 331 27.04 30.58 -5.20
N ASP A 332 26.01 30.28 -5.98
CA ASP A 332 25.06 31.31 -6.44
C ASP A 332 24.13 31.75 -5.30
N ALA A 333 23.41 32.86 -5.49
CA ALA A 333 22.49 33.41 -4.49
C ALA A 333 21.34 32.45 -4.10
N ALA A 334 21.18 31.32 -4.79
CA ALA A 334 20.21 30.28 -4.51
C ALA A 334 20.83 29.05 -3.79
N GLY A 335 22.10 29.13 -3.37
CA GLY A 335 22.78 28.03 -2.66
C GLY A 335 23.22 26.89 -3.56
N LYS A 336 23.21 27.08 -4.89
CA LYS A 336 23.68 26.08 -5.85
C LYS A 336 25.16 26.27 -6.11
N VAL A 337 25.91 25.18 -5.98
CA VAL A 337 27.34 25.14 -6.16
C VAL A 337 27.66 24.95 -7.66
N GLN A 338 28.32 25.94 -8.27
CA GLN A 338 28.74 25.89 -9.67
C GLN A 338 30.27 25.84 -9.77
N LEU A 339 30.79 24.92 -10.59
CA LEU A 339 32.22 24.79 -10.84
C LEU A 339 32.60 25.66 -12.05
N LYS A 340 33.38 26.71 -11.84
CA LYS A 340 33.91 27.52 -12.94
C LYS A 340 35.31 27.01 -13.28
N ARG A 341 35.48 26.44 -14.49
CA ARG A 341 36.81 26.09 -15.02
C ARG A 341 37.59 27.39 -15.26
N GLY A 342 38.79 27.47 -14.68
CA GLY A 342 39.76 28.56 -14.92
C GLY A 342 40.35 28.52 -16.31
#